data_AF-A0A392NJK8-F1
#
_entry.id   AF-A0A392NJK8-F1
#
_cell.length_a   1.000
_cell.length_b   1.000
_cell.length_c   1.000
_cell.angle_alpha   90.00
_cell.angle_beta   90.00
_cell.angle_gamma   90.00
#
_symmetry.space_group_name_H-M   'P 1'
#
loop_
_entity.id
_entity.type
_entity.pdbx_description
1 polymer ?
#
loop_
_entity_poly.entity_id
_entity_poly.type
_entity_poly.pdbx_seq_one_letter_code
_entity_poly.pdbx_strand_id
1 'polypeptide(L)'
;FNFVLAQCPNFNSISAISFSAAAMSLTYSTIAWAASIKKGITPDVNYGPRSTSTADNVFNFFSALGDVAFAYAGHNVVLEIQATMPSTPECPSKKPMWKGVILAYIGVAFCYFPTAIIGYYMFGNTVDDNILITLERPAWLIAAANLFVVIHVIGGYQFFVDMA
;
A
#
# COMPACT_ATOMS: atom_id res chain seq x y z
N PHE A 1 6.21 -1.39 25.49
CA PHE A 1 6.33 -0.96 24.08
C PHE A 1 6.51 0.56 23.94
N ASN A 2 5.89 1.39 24.80
CA ASN A 2 6.08 2.86 24.82
C ASN A 2 7.51 3.37 25.13
N PHE A 3 8.39 2.53 25.67
CA PHE A 3 9.75 2.97 26.11
C PHE A 3 10.77 3.05 24.96
N VAL A 4 10.59 2.28 23.88
CA VAL A 4 11.42 2.38 22.67
C VAL A 4 10.96 3.54 21.78
N LEU A 5 9.66 3.86 21.82
CA LEU A 5 9.03 4.94 21.04
C LEU A 5 9.44 6.34 21.54
N ALA A 6 9.76 6.50 22.83
CA ALA A 6 10.19 7.77 23.41
C ALA A 6 11.66 8.16 23.11
N GLN A 7 12.41 7.32 22.38
CA GLN A 7 13.86 7.49 22.17
C GLN A 7 14.24 8.14 20.82
N CYS A 8 13.30 8.72 20.06
CA CYS A 8 13.61 9.45 18.82
C CYS A 8 13.43 10.97 18.97
N PRO A 9 14.41 11.68 19.56
CA PRO A 9 14.37 13.12 19.77
C PRO A 9 14.79 13.91 18.52
N ASN A 10 14.21 13.64 17.34
CA ASN A 10 14.48 14.46 16.15
C ASN A 10 13.47 14.24 15.00
N PHE A 11 13.04 15.33 14.35
CA PHE A 11 12.33 15.32 13.05
C PHE A 11 13.04 14.44 12.00
N ASN A 12 14.37 14.37 12.09
CA ASN A 12 15.20 13.56 11.20
C ASN A 12 14.96 12.05 11.36
N SER A 13 14.58 11.58 12.56
CA SER A 13 14.26 10.16 12.79
C SER A 13 12.88 9.80 12.22
N ILE A 14 11.88 10.65 12.39
CA ILE A 14 10.53 10.43 11.84
C ILE A 14 10.57 10.45 10.30
N SER A 15 11.31 11.38 9.71
CA SER A 15 11.52 11.43 8.26
C SER A 15 12.22 10.16 7.75
N ALA A 16 13.24 9.66 8.44
CA ALA A 16 13.92 8.42 8.08
C ALA A 16 13.02 7.18 8.20
N ILE A 17 12.16 7.12 9.22
CA ILE A 17 11.20 6.02 9.42
C ILE A 17 10.14 6.05 8.32
N SER A 18 9.57 7.22 8.02
CA SER A 18 8.58 7.40 6.95
C SER A 18 9.18 7.05 5.58
N PHE A 19 10.40 7.50 5.29
CA PHE A 19 11.11 7.15 4.06
C PHE A 19 11.37 5.63 3.98
N SER A 20 11.80 5.02 5.07
CA SER A 20 12.01 3.57 5.13
C SER A 20 10.70 2.80 4.91
N ALA A 21 9.60 3.21 5.53
CA ALA A 21 8.29 2.61 5.33
C ALA A 21 7.79 2.73 3.88
N ALA A 22 8.02 3.88 3.24
CA ALA A 22 7.71 4.09 1.83
C ALA A 22 8.58 3.21 0.91
N ALA A 23 9.88 3.10 1.18
CA ALA A 23 10.79 2.25 0.44
C ALA A 23 10.43 0.76 0.56
N MET A 24 10.04 0.30 1.76
CA MET A 24 9.55 -1.06 1.96
C MET A 24 8.25 -1.31 1.19
N SER A 25 7.35 -0.33 1.12
CA SER A 25 6.12 -0.42 0.32
C SER A 25 6.37 -0.64 -1.15
N LEU A 26 7.21 0.22 -1.74
CA LEU A 26 7.63 0.09 -3.14
C LEU A 26 8.29 -1.26 -3.40
N THR A 27 9.10 -1.74 -2.44
CA THR A 27 9.84 -3.00 -2.58
C THR A 27 8.92 -4.22 -2.56
N TYR A 28 8.05 -4.38 -1.55
CA TYR A 28 7.18 -5.56 -1.49
C TYR A 28 6.17 -5.57 -2.64
N SER A 29 5.67 -4.40 -3.06
CA SER A 29 4.77 -4.31 -4.22
C SER A 29 5.51 -4.69 -5.50
N THR A 30 6.73 -4.19 -5.71
CA THR A 30 7.58 -4.57 -6.84
C THR A 30 7.84 -6.07 -6.88
N ILE A 31 8.16 -6.67 -5.72
CA ILE A 31 8.33 -8.12 -5.60
C ILE A 31 7.04 -8.84 -6.00
N ALA A 32 5.88 -8.39 -5.53
CA ALA A 32 4.59 -9.02 -5.81
C ALA A 32 4.30 -9.12 -7.31
N TRP A 33 4.31 -8.01 -8.04
CA TRP A 33 3.99 -8.05 -9.47
C TRP A 33 5.13 -8.64 -10.31
N ALA A 34 6.41 -8.39 -9.98
CA ALA A 34 7.52 -8.95 -10.74
C ALA A 34 7.62 -10.47 -10.58
N ALA A 35 7.40 -10.98 -9.36
CA ALA A 35 7.37 -12.42 -9.12
C ALA A 35 6.14 -13.06 -9.78
N SER A 36 5.00 -12.36 -9.85
CA SER A 36 3.81 -12.83 -10.59
C SER A 36 4.09 -13.00 -12.07
N ILE A 37 4.74 -12.02 -12.71
CA ILE A 37 5.21 -12.15 -14.12
C ILE A 37 6.13 -13.37 -14.26
N LYS A 38 7.07 -13.55 -13.32
CA LYS A 38 8.04 -14.64 -13.35
C LYS A 38 7.40 -16.02 -13.17
N LYS A 39 6.36 -16.13 -12.33
CA LYS A 39 5.58 -17.37 -12.16
C LYS A 39 4.85 -17.72 -13.45
N GLY A 40 4.42 -16.70 -14.21
CA GLY A 40 3.70 -16.87 -15.47
C GLY A 40 2.22 -17.13 -15.26
N ILE A 41 1.50 -17.26 -16.38
CA ILE A 41 0.05 -17.50 -16.37
C ILE A 41 -0.22 -18.90 -15.81
N THR A 42 -1.10 -18.99 -14.82
CA THR A 42 -1.53 -20.26 -14.24
C THR A 42 -2.18 -21.15 -15.31
N PRO A 43 -1.89 -22.46 -15.35
CA PRO A 43 -2.59 -23.40 -16.22
C PRO A 43 -4.11 -23.32 -16.00
N ASP A 44 -4.88 -23.31 -17.09
CA ASP A 44 -6.35 -23.25 -17.06
C ASP A 44 -6.93 -22.02 -16.34
N VAL A 45 -6.25 -20.87 -16.44
CA VAL A 45 -6.69 -19.60 -15.83
C VAL A 45 -8.12 -19.22 -16.24
N ASN A 46 -8.94 -18.93 -15.23
CA ASN A 46 -10.33 -18.51 -15.40
C ASN A 46 -10.49 -17.05 -14.96
N TYR A 47 -11.09 -16.21 -15.81
CA TYR A 47 -11.36 -14.79 -15.53
C TYR A 47 -12.85 -14.51 -15.24
N GLY A 48 -13.63 -15.57 -15.07
CA GLY A 48 -15.03 -15.50 -14.70
C GLY A 48 -15.21 -15.22 -13.19
N PRO A 49 -16.46 -14.92 -12.77
CA PRO A 49 -16.76 -14.64 -11.38
C PRO A 49 -16.37 -15.80 -10.45
N ARG A 50 -15.96 -15.48 -9.22
CA ARG A 50 -15.65 -16.49 -8.19
C ARG A 50 -16.89 -17.22 -7.67
N SER A 51 -18.03 -16.53 -7.55
CA SER A 51 -19.26 -17.15 -7.07
C SER A 51 -20.15 -17.62 -8.21
N THR A 52 -20.80 -18.75 -7.98
CA THR A 52 -21.84 -19.33 -8.84
C THR A 52 -23.19 -18.62 -8.69
N SER A 53 -23.38 -17.80 -7.66
CA SER A 53 -24.62 -17.05 -7.38
C SER A 53 -24.50 -15.58 -7.77
N THR A 54 -25.53 -15.04 -8.43
CA THR A 54 -25.61 -13.60 -8.77
C THR A 54 -25.57 -12.72 -7.52
N ALA A 55 -26.24 -13.14 -6.44
CA ALA A 55 -26.30 -12.35 -5.20
C ALA A 55 -24.90 -12.20 -4.57
N ASP A 56 -24.15 -13.31 -4.49
CA ASP A 56 -22.79 -13.30 -3.95
C ASP A 56 -21.84 -12.47 -4.81
N ASN A 57 -21.98 -12.53 -6.15
CA ASN A 57 -21.18 -11.70 -7.04
C ASN A 57 -21.44 -10.20 -6.82
N VAL A 58 -22.69 -9.81 -6.53
CA VAL A 58 -23.03 -8.43 -6.16
C VAL A 58 -22.41 -8.05 -4.81
N PHE A 59 -22.49 -8.92 -3.80
CA PHE A 59 -21.86 -8.64 -2.50
C PHE A 59 -20.34 -8.53 -2.61
N ASN A 60 -19.69 -9.44 -3.34
CA ASN A 60 -18.24 -9.39 -3.60
C ASN A 60 -17.83 -8.09 -4.31
N PHE A 61 -18.65 -7.62 -5.25
CA PHE A 61 -18.40 -6.34 -5.92
C PHE A 61 -18.46 -5.16 -4.94
N PHE A 62 -19.46 -5.11 -4.06
CA PHE A 62 -19.54 -4.07 -3.03
C PHE A 62 -18.41 -4.16 -2.01
N SER A 63 -18.00 -5.37 -1.61
CA SER A 63 -16.84 -5.58 -0.74
C SER A 63 -15.56 -5.04 -1.39
N ALA A 64 -15.32 -5.34 -2.67
CA ALA A 64 -14.16 -4.83 -3.39
C ALA A 64 -14.18 -3.29 -3.52
N LEU A 65 -15.36 -2.68 -3.73
CA LEU A 65 -15.50 -1.22 -3.68
C LEU A 65 -15.20 -0.66 -2.29
N GLY A 66 -15.60 -1.36 -1.23
CA GLY A 66 -15.27 -1.03 0.15
C GLY A 66 -13.77 -1.04 0.41
N ASP A 67 -13.05 -2.07 -0.08
CA ASP A 67 -11.60 -2.18 0.05
C ASP A 67 -10.87 -1.04 -0.66
N VAL A 68 -11.31 -0.68 -1.88
CA VAL A 68 -10.78 0.47 -2.60
C VAL A 68 -11.04 1.76 -1.82
N ALA A 69 -12.26 1.97 -1.33
CA ALA A 69 -12.59 3.18 -0.56
C ALA A 69 -11.76 3.29 0.73
N PHE A 70 -11.58 2.16 1.45
CA PHE A 70 -10.75 2.09 2.65
C PHE A 70 -9.29 2.42 2.36
N ALA A 71 -8.75 1.93 1.23
CA ALA A 71 -7.37 2.22 0.83
C ALA A 71 -7.08 3.72 0.59
N TYR A 72 -8.12 4.53 0.32
CA TYR A 72 -8.01 5.99 0.15
C TYR A 72 -8.54 6.80 1.35
N ALA A 73 -8.87 6.17 2.48
CA ALA A 73 -9.49 6.84 3.63
C ALA A 73 -8.56 7.83 4.39
N GLY A 74 -7.28 7.94 4.04
CA GLY A 74 -6.27 8.78 4.72
C GLY A 74 -6.34 10.30 4.47
N HIS A 75 -7.48 10.84 4.04
CA HIS A 75 -7.60 12.25 3.63
C HIS A 75 -7.37 13.26 4.78
N ASN A 76 -7.64 12.88 6.03
CA ASN A 76 -7.45 13.77 7.18
C ASN A 76 -5.96 14.12 7.42
N VAL A 77 -5.06 13.18 7.13
CA VAL A 77 -3.60 13.36 7.30
C VAL A 77 -3.07 14.46 6.39
N VAL A 78 -3.69 14.69 5.24
CA VAL A 78 -3.32 15.77 4.30
C VAL A 78 -3.44 17.13 4.98
N LEU A 79 -4.52 17.39 5.72
CA LEU A 79 -4.73 18.68 6.40
C LEU A 79 -3.73 18.89 7.54
N GLU A 80 -3.37 17.82 8.22
CA GLU A 80 -2.42 17.80 9.33
C GLU A 80 -0.97 18.08 8.87
N ILE A 81 -0.54 17.42 7.79
CA ILE A 81 0.75 17.71 7.13
C ILE A 81 0.76 19.16 6.62
N GLN A 82 -0.36 19.62 6.04
CA GLN A 82 -0.44 21.00 5.55
C GLN A 82 -0.34 22.04 6.66
N ALA A 83 -0.89 21.76 7.85
CA ALA A 83 -0.85 22.65 9.00
C ALA A 83 0.55 22.82 9.59
N THR A 84 1.42 21.81 9.45
CA THR A 84 2.81 21.84 9.95
C THR A 84 3.81 22.41 8.94
N MET A 85 3.42 22.60 7.68
CA MET A 85 4.30 23.19 6.66
C MET A 85 4.46 24.70 6.85
N PRO A 86 5.70 25.24 6.68
CA PRO A 86 5.93 26.67 6.70
C PRO A 86 5.02 27.40 5.70
N SER A 87 4.26 28.38 6.19
CA SER A 87 3.37 29.18 5.35
C SER A 87 3.53 30.64 5.72
N THR A 88 3.72 31.49 4.71
CA THR A 88 3.66 32.96 4.83
C THR A 88 2.55 33.50 3.93
N PRO A 89 2.07 34.74 4.14
CA PRO A 89 1.10 35.36 3.23
C PRO A 89 1.56 35.38 1.76
N GLU A 90 2.87 35.43 1.54
CA GLU A 90 3.52 35.47 0.22
C GLU A 90 3.78 34.06 -0.35
N CYS A 91 3.97 33.06 0.52
CA CYS A 91 4.22 31.67 0.14
C CYS A 91 3.24 30.72 0.86
N PRO A 92 2.04 30.52 0.29
CA PRO A 92 1.05 29.62 0.87
C PRO A 92 1.48 28.15 0.75
N SER A 93 1.30 27.38 1.84
CA SER A 93 1.64 25.95 1.90
C SER A 93 0.85 25.05 0.92
N LYS A 94 -0.20 25.58 0.28
CA LYS A 94 -1.02 24.85 -0.71
C LYS A 94 -0.22 24.34 -1.91
N LYS A 95 0.73 25.13 -2.43
CA LYS A 95 1.55 24.74 -3.60
C LYS A 95 2.46 23.55 -3.31
N PRO A 96 3.31 23.55 -2.25
CA PRO A 96 4.10 22.38 -1.90
C PRO A 96 3.22 21.20 -1.48
N MET A 97 2.10 21.43 -0.79
CA MET A 97 1.16 20.35 -0.44
C MET A 97 0.65 19.59 -1.65
N TRP A 98 0.19 20.32 -2.67
CA TRP A 98 -0.37 19.72 -3.88
C TRP A 98 0.66 18.87 -4.63
N LYS A 99 1.92 19.31 -4.69
CA LYS A 99 3.01 18.51 -5.27
C LYS A 99 3.26 17.23 -4.48
N GLY A 100 3.24 17.31 -3.14
CA GLY A 100 3.38 16.15 -2.26
C GLY A 100 2.25 15.14 -2.46
N VAL A 101 1.00 15.62 -2.53
CA VAL A 101 -0.17 14.77 -2.80
C VAL A 101 -0.06 14.09 -4.17
N ILE A 102 0.32 14.81 -5.22
CA ILE A 102 0.51 14.19 -6.54
C ILE A 102 1.55 13.08 -6.48
N LEU A 103 2.71 13.33 -5.88
CA LEU A 103 3.77 12.33 -5.78
C LEU A 103 3.31 11.10 -4.99
N ALA A 104 2.56 11.31 -3.91
CA ALA A 104 1.98 10.22 -3.12
C ALA A 104 1.01 9.37 -3.96
N TYR A 105 0.09 10.00 -4.71
CA TYR A 105 -0.86 9.27 -5.56
C TYR A 105 -0.18 8.55 -6.74
N ILE A 106 0.90 9.10 -7.30
CA ILE A 106 1.72 8.39 -8.30
C ILE A 106 2.34 7.14 -7.67
N GLY A 107 2.87 7.24 -6.45
CA GLY A 107 3.40 6.09 -5.72
C GLY A 107 2.33 5.02 -5.45
N VAL A 108 1.14 5.43 -5.00
CA VAL A 108 0.00 4.51 -4.80
C VAL A 108 -0.39 3.84 -6.10
N ALA A 109 -0.53 4.59 -7.19
CA ALA A 109 -0.86 4.05 -8.52
C ALA A 109 0.20 3.04 -9.00
N PHE A 110 1.48 3.34 -8.79
CA PHE A 110 2.59 2.46 -9.13
C PHE A 110 2.59 1.16 -8.32
N CYS A 111 2.17 1.19 -7.05
CA CYS A 111 2.06 -0.03 -6.25
C CYS A 111 0.80 -0.84 -6.62
N TYR A 112 -0.35 -0.18 -6.73
CA TYR A 112 -1.64 -0.87 -6.81
C TYR A 112 -1.96 -1.37 -8.21
N PHE A 113 -1.80 -0.55 -9.25
CA PHE A 113 -2.22 -0.96 -10.59
C PHE A 113 -1.42 -2.12 -11.15
N PRO A 114 -0.07 -2.13 -11.11
CA PRO A 114 0.69 -3.29 -11.55
C PRO A 114 0.34 -4.54 -10.75
N THR A 115 0.24 -4.45 -9.41
CA THR A 115 -0.10 -5.59 -8.55
C THR A 115 -1.48 -6.17 -8.90
N ALA A 116 -2.50 -5.32 -9.06
CA ALA A 116 -3.85 -5.76 -9.38
C ALA A 116 -3.96 -6.30 -10.81
N ILE A 117 -3.46 -5.56 -11.80
CA ILE A 117 -3.58 -5.93 -13.23
C ILE A 117 -2.77 -7.19 -13.51
N ILE A 118 -1.50 -7.22 -13.11
CA ILE A 118 -0.61 -8.36 -13.37
C ILE A 118 -1.07 -9.56 -12.55
N GLY A 119 -1.41 -9.37 -11.26
CA GLY A 119 -1.90 -10.45 -10.42
C GLY A 119 -3.14 -11.11 -11.00
N TYR A 120 -4.14 -10.31 -11.37
CA TYR A 120 -5.34 -10.83 -12.01
C TYR A 120 -5.06 -11.44 -13.38
N TYR A 121 -4.17 -10.85 -14.19
CA TYR A 121 -3.80 -11.42 -15.49
C TYR A 121 -3.05 -12.75 -15.38
N MET A 122 -2.21 -12.94 -14.37
CA MET A 122 -1.45 -14.18 -14.22
C MET A 122 -2.27 -15.29 -13.53
N PHE A 123 -3.12 -14.94 -12.58
CA PHE A 123 -3.83 -15.91 -11.72
C PHE A 123 -5.34 -15.97 -11.91
N GLY A 124 -5.94 -15.00 -12.61
CA GLY A 124 -7.39 -14.93 -12.82
C GLY A 124 -8.16 -14.89 -11.50
N ASN A 125 -9.26 -15.62 -11.45
CA ASN A 125 -10.13 -15.70 -10.29
C ASN A 125 -9.57 -16.54 -9.14
N THR A 126 -8.40 -17.18 -9.28
CA THR A 126 -7.73 -17.91 -8.19
C THR A 126 -6.71 -17.05 -7.43
N VAL A 127 -6.58 -15.75 -7.75
CA VAL A 127 -5.68 -14.85 -7.02
C VAL A 127 -6.13 -14.67 -5.57
N ASP A 128 -5.32 -15.00 -4.57
CA ASP A 128 -5.66 -14.65 -3.19
C ASP A 128 -5.61 -13.13 -2.96
N ASP A 129 -6.37 -12.65 -1.96
CA ASP A 129 -6.37 -11.23 -1.58
C ASP A 129 -4.96 -10.74 -1.20
N ASN A 130 -4.14 -11.64 -0.65
CA ASN A 130 -2.70 -11.46 -0.56
C ASN A 130 -2.00 -12.22 -1.69
N ILE A 131 -1.63 -11.50 -2.74
CA ILE A 131 -0.92 -12.03 -3.91
C ILE A 131 0.41 -12.74 -3.58
N LEU A 132 1.04 -12.43 -2.44
CA LEU A 132 2.26 -13.12 -1.99
C LEU A 132 1.99 -14.57 -1.58
N ILE A 133 0.76 -14.88 -1.15
CA ILE A 133 0.32 -16.25 -0.86
C ILE A 133 0.14 -17.02 -2.17
N THR A 134 -0.49 -16.39 -3.17
CA THR A 134 -0.71 -16.94 -4.52
C THR A 134 0.60 -17.37 -5.21
N LEU A 135 1.73 -16.77 -4.85
CA LEU A 135 3.04 -17.10 -5.41
C LEU A 135 3.53 -18.50 -5.05
N GLU A 136 3.19 -19.04 -3.88
CA GLU A 136 3.57 -20.36 -3.31
C GLU A 136 5.10 -20.62 -3.15
N ARG A 137 5.94 -20.18 -4.09
CA ARG A 137 7.39 -20.34 -4.10
C ARG A 137 8.12 -19.17 -4.77
N PRO A 138 9.39 -18.90 -4.42
CA PRO A 138 10.14 -19.53 -3.33
C PRO A 138 9.80 -18.91 -1.96
N ALA A 139 9.74 -19.74 -0.91
CA ALA A 139 9.27 -19.33 0.42
C ALA A 139 10.08 -18.19 1.06
N TRP A 140 11.39 -18.10 0.78
CA TRP A 140 12.23 -17.01 1.31
C TRP A 140 11.83 -15.64 0.77
N LEU A 141 11.37 -15.56 -0.49
CA LEU A 141 10.96 -14.31 -1.12
C LEU A 141 9.64 -13.82 -0.53
N ILE A 142 8.72 -14.76 -0.31
CA ILE A 142 7.44 -14.51 0.36
C ILE A 142 7.68 -14.04 1.80
N ALA A 143 8.58 -14.70 2.53
CA ALA A 143 8.95 -14.30 3.89
C ALA A 143 9.57 -12.90 3.94
N ALA A 144 10.48 -12.57 3.01
CA ALA A 144 11.08 -11.24 2.91
C ALA A 144 10.03 -10.16 2.59
N ALA A 145 9.14 -10.42 1.63
CA ALA A 145 8.07 -9.49 1.28
C ALA A 145 7.08 -9.27 2.44
N ASN A 146 6.70 -10.32 3.16
CA ASN A 146 5.86 -10.20 4.36
C ASN A 146 6.57 -9.41 5.48
N LEU A 147 7.88 -9.59 5.66
CA LEU A 147 8.65 -8.77 6.62
C LEU A 147 8.61 -7.28 6.24
N PHE A 148 8.74 -6.95 4.95
CA PHE A 148 8.62 -5.58 4.47
C PHE A 148 7.22 -5.00 4.68
N VAL A 149 6.16 -5.81 4.50
CA VAL A 149 4.78 -5.40 4.84
C VAL A 149 4.69 -5.07 6.33
N VAL A 150 5.25 -5.90 7.21
CA VAL A 150 5.25 -5.64 8.66
C VAL A 150 5.98 -4.33 9.00
N ILE A 151 7.16 -4.10 8.44
CA ILE A 151 7.92 -2.86 8.66
C ILE A 151 7.13 -1.64 8.16
N HIS A 152 6.52 -1.74 6.97
CA HIS A 152 5.68 -0.68 6.42
C HIS A 152 4.50 -0.33 7.34
N VAL A 153 3.77 -1.34 7.82
CA VAL A 153 2.61 -1.17 8.71
C VAL A 153 3.04 -0.54 10.04
N ILE A 154 4.11 -1.04 10.66
CA ILE A 154 4.62 -0.48 11.92
C ILE A 154 5.04 0.99 11.75
N GLY A 155 5.75 1.31 10.65
CA GLY A 155 6.12 2.69 10.34
C GLY A 155 4.92 3.60 10.14
N GLY A 156 3.84 3.09 9.52
CA GLY A 156 2.57 3.82 9.38
C GLY A 156 1.87 4.09 10.72
N TYR A 157 1.84 3.10 11.61
CA TYR A 157 1.28 3.27 12.97
C TYR A 157 2.05 4.30 13.80
N GLN A 158 3.38 4.31 13.71
CA GLN A 158 4.20 5.28 14.42
C GLN A 158 3.86 6.72 13.98
N PHE A 159 3.67 6.94 12.68
CA PHE A 159 3.27 8.24 12.15
C PHE A 159 1.89 8.69 12.64
N PHE A 160 0.92 7.76 12.71
CA PHE A 160 -0.43 8.09 13.18
C PHE A 160 -0.45 8.47 14.68
N VAL A 161 0.34 7.78 15.51
CA VAL A 161 0.40 8.06 16.96
C VAL A 161 1.21 9.32 17.29
N ASP A 162 2.24 9.63 16.50
CA ASP A 162 3.07 10.82 16.72
C ASP A 162 2.40 12.14 16.25
N MET A 163 1.36 12.05 15.41
CA MET A 163 0.63 13.22 14.89
C MET A 163 -0.75 13.44 15.57
N ALA A 164 -1.42 12.38 16.04
CA ALA A 164 -2.70 12.44 16.76
C ALA A 164 -2.59 12.96 18.20
#